data_AF-A0AAV2A354-F1
#
_entry.id   AF-A0AAV2A354-F1
#
_cell.length_a   1.000
_cell.length_b   1.000
_cell.length_c   1.000
_cell.angle_alpha   90.00
_cell.angle_beta   90.00
_cell.angle_gamma   90.00
#
_symmetry.space_group_name_H-M   'P 1'
#
loop_
_entity.id
_entity.type
_entity.pdbx_description
1 polymer ?
#
loop_
_entity_poly.entity_id
_entity_poly.type
_entity_poly.pdbx_seq_one_letter_code
_entity_poly.pdbx_strand_id
1 'polypeptide(L)'
;MSDGSVQCKKFITESEVEELKKKRQEEWEKVRKPDDPEEAPEEEYDPRSLYERLQEQKDLKQSELEESRRLKNLIKGLDDDEVAFLELVDQTKIEMETRLWEEEKKEIQEFRRAVSTLTDEEEEAKIQHLRRTLNLPTSGSSKKSQQTLLAGALKRKASRARNQRQN
;
A
#
# COMPACT_ATOMS: atom_id res chain seq x y z
N MET A 1 27.98 26.77 -15.26
CA MET A 1 27.77 25.96 -16.47
C MET A 1 29.17 25.58 -16.97
N SER A 2 29.62 24.38 -16.62
CA SER A 2 30.95 23.89 -16.98
C SER A 2 30.92 23.43 -18.44
N ASP A 3 31.64 24.18 -19.27
CA ASP A 3 31.78 23.94 -20.70
C ASP A 3 32.45 22.56 -20.93
N GLY A 4 31.70 21.65 -21.55
CA GLY A 4 32.18 20.32 -21.88
C GLY A 4 33.16 20.42 -23.03
N SER A 5 34.44 20.64 -22.73
CA SER A 5 35.54 20.58 -23.69
C SER A 5 35.51 19.23 -24.41
N VAL A 6 34.91 19.20 -25.60
CA VAL A 6 34.98 18.06 -26.51
C VAL A 6 36.43 17.89 -26.90
N GLN A 7 37.09 16.93 -26.27
CA GLN A 7 38.44 16.52 -26.62
C GLN A 7 38.36 15.81 -27.98
N CYS A 8 38.37 16.60 -29.06
CA CYS A 8 38.52 16.07 -30.41
C CYS A 8 39.80 15.22 -30.41
N LYS A 9 39.65 13.91 -30.65
CA LYS A 9 40.75 12.98 -30.79
C LYS A 9 41.69 13.55 -31.85
N LYS A 10 42.86 14.05 -31.43
CA LYS A 10 43.85 14.63 -32.34
C LYS A 10 44.30 13.52 -33.29
N PHE A 11 44.46 13.87 -34.57
CA PHE A 11 45.10 12.98 -35.53
C PHE A 11 46.52 12.72 -35.06
N ILE A 12 46.92 11.46 -35.01
CA ILE A 12 48.27 11.05 -34.62
C ILE A 12 49.17 11.33 -35.82
N THR A 13 50.24 12.11 -35.65
CA THR A 13 51.21 12.36 -36.73
C THR A 13 52.24 11.24 -36.81
N GLU A 14 52.84 11.03 -37.98
CA GLU A 14 53.89 10.03 -38.20
C GLU A 14 55.03 10.15 -37.18
N SER A 15 55.45 11.38 -36.87
CA SER A 15 56.44 11.68 -35.84
C SER A 15 56.03 11.20 -34.44
N GLU A 16 54.75 11.31 -34.08
CA GLU A 16 54.24 10.83 -32.79
C GLU A 16 54.24 9.29 -32.72
N VAL A 17 53.96 8.61 -33.83
CA VAL A 17 54.04 7.14 -33.91
C VAL A 17 55.48 6.67 -33.74
N GLU A 18 56.44 7.32 -34.40
CA GLU A 18 57.86 7.00 -34.30
C GLU A 18 58.41 7.22 -32.89
N GLU A 19 58.05 8.33 -32.24
CA GLU A 19 58.45 8.61 -30.86
C GLU A 19 57.88 7.58 -29.88
N LEU A 20 56.64 7.13 -30.09
CA LEU A 20 56.04 6.07 -29.29
C LEU A 20 56.74 4.72 -29.50
N LYS A 21 57.05 4.36 -30.76
CA LYS A 21 57.84 3.16 -31.07
C LYS A 21 59.22 3.21 -30.43
N LYS A 22 59.87 4.38 -30.46
CA LYS A 22 61.19 4.58 -29.84
C LYS A 22 61.14 4.46 -28.32
N LYS A 23 60.16 5.09 -27.65
CA LYS A 23 59.97 4.94 -26.19
C LYS A 23 59.73 3.49 -25.79
N ARG A 24 58.90 2.77 -26.56
CA ARG A 24 58.64 1.35 -26.35
C ARG A 24 59.93 0.52 -26.48
N GLN A 25 60.75 0.83 -27.48
CA GLN A 25 62.04 0.17 -27.69
C GLN A 25 63.01 0.44 -26.53
N GLU A 26 63.10 1.68 -26.06
CA GLU A 26 63.93 2.06 -24.90
C GLU A 26 63.46 1.35 -23.61
N GLU A 27 62.15 1.24 -23.40
CA GLU A 27 61.57 0.49 -22.29
C GLU A 27 61.81 -1.02 -22.41
N TRP A 28 61.75 -1.56 -23.62
CA TRP A 28 62.04 -2.95 -23.92
C TRP A 28 63.49 -3.29 -23.65
N GLU A 29 64.43 -2.51 -24.17
CA GLU A 29 65.88 -2.69 -23.95
C GLU A 29 66.26 -2.65 -22.48
N LYS A 30 65.54 -1.87 -21.66
CA LYS A 30 65.74 -1.80 -20.21
C LYS A 30 65.30 -3.07 -19.48
N VAL A 31 64.31 -3.80 -20.00
CA VAL A 31 63.74 -5.01 -19.37
C VAL A 31 64.21 -6.30 -20.06
N ARG A 32 64.77 -6.20 -21.27
CA ARG A 32 65.21 -7.30 -22.16
C ARG A 32 66.18 -8.26 -21.47
N LYS A 33 65.95 -9.57 -21.64
CA LYS A 33 66.92 -10.63 -21.30
C LYS A 33 67.75 -11.03 -22.53
N PRO A 34 68.91 -11.69 -22.38
CA PRO A 34 69.78 -12.02 -23.50
C PRO A 34 69.09 -12.79 -24.64
N ASP A 35 68.11 -13.62 -24.30
CA ASP A 35 67.37 -14.50 -25.22
C ASP A 35 66.11 -13.85 -25.84
N ASP A 36 65.72 -12.65 -25.39
CA ASP A 36 64.50 -11.97 -25.89
C ASP A 36 64.78 -11.22 -27.20
N PRO A 37 63.78 -11.06 -28.11
CA PRO A 37 63.96 -10.39 -29.39
C PRO A 37 64.49 -8.95 -29.26
N GLU A 38 65.32 -8.52 -30.22
CA GLU A 38 65.92 -7.16 -30.23
C GLU A 38 64.87 -6.07 -30.43
N GLU A 39 63.83 -6.33 -31.24
CA GLU A 39 62.74 -5.38 -31.49
C GLU A 39 61.60 -5.57 -30.49
N ALA A 40 61.14 -4.47 -29.89
CA ALA A 40 60.00 -4.47 -29.00
C ALA A 40 58.75 -4.95 -29.74
N PRO A 41 58.00 -5.94 -29.21
CA PRO A 41 56.78 -6.42 -29.84
C PRO A 41 55.83 -5.27 -30.17
N GLU A 42 55.38 -5.21 -31.43
CA GLU A 42 54.38 -4.23 -31.84
C GLU A 42 53.05 -4.56 -31.16
N GLU A 43 52.34 -3.53 -30.68
CA GLU A 43 51.03 -3.71 -30.07
C GLU A 43 50.11 -4.45 -31.03
N GLU A 44 49.50 -5.51 -30.52
CA GLU A 44 48.63 -6.38 -31.32
C GLU A 44 47.51 -5.53 -31.92
N TYR A 45 47.52 -5.43 -33.25
CA TYR A 45 46.52 -4.67 -33.99
C TYR A 45 45.16 -5.30 -33.74
N ASP A 46 44.26 -4.58 -33.06
CA ASP A 46 42.92 -5.08 -32.79
C ASP A 46 42.19 -5.30 -34.13
N PRO A 47 41.85 -6.56 -34.50
CA PRO A 47 41.26 -6.87 -35.78
C PRO A 47 39.80 -6.45 -35.88
N ARG A 48 39.16 -6.04 -34.77
CA ARG A 48 37.77 -5.59 -34.77
C ARG A 48 37.61 -4.30 -35.55
N SER A 49 36.52 -4.24 -36.28
CA SER A 49 36.14 -3.04 -37.03
C SER A 49 35.88 -1.87 -36.08
N LEU A 50 36.08 -0.64 -36.58
CA LEU A 50 35.75 0.57 -35.81
C LEU A 50 34.28 0.58 -35.36
N TYR A 51 33.39 -0.01 -36.16
CA TYR A 51 31.98 -0.16 -35.83
C TYR A 51 31.77 -1.02 -34.59
N GLU A 52 32.41 -2.20 -34.50
CA GLU A 52 32.31 -3.09 -33.35
C GLU A 52 32.78 -2.39 -32.07
N ARG A 53 33.91 -1.68 -32.11
CA ARG A 53 34.41 -0.92 -30.94
C ARG A 53 33.44 0.17 -30.49
N LEU A 54 32.88 0.92 -31.43
CA LEU A 54 31.92 1.99 -31.11
C LEU A 54 30.60 1.43 -30.59
N GLN A 55 30.15 0.32 -31.17
CA GLN A 55 28.92 -0.35 -30.79
C GLN A 55 29.05 -0.92 -29.37
N GLU A 56 30.15 -1.61 -29.05
CA GLU A 56 30.44 -2.07 -27.68
C GLU A 56 30.46 -0.91 -26.66
N GLN A 57 31.12 0.21 -26.98
CA GLN A 57 31.13 1.38 -26.09
C GLN A 57 29.74 2.00 -25.88
N LYS A 58 28.91 1.99 -26.92
CA LYS A 58 27.54 2.49 -26.85
C LYS A 58 26.68 1.55 -26.01
N ASP A 59 26.78 0.26 -26.26
CA ASP A 59 26.00 -0.77 -25.57
C ASP A 59 26.38 -0.84 -24.10
N LEU A 60 27.66 -0.69 -23.75
CA LEU A 60 28.14 -0.60 -22.36
C LEU A 60 27.55 0.61 -21.62
N LYS A 61 27.59 1.80 -22.24
CA LYS A 61 26.98 3.00 -21.66
C LYS A 61 25.47 2.86 -21.51
N GLN A 62 24.82 2.19 -22.47
CA GLN A 62 23.40 1.93 -22.43
C GLN A 62 23.06 0.98 -21.29
N SER A 63 23.81 -0.11 -21.11
CA SER A 63 23.59 -1.07 -20.02
C SER A 63 23.81 -0.44 -18.64
N GLU A 64 24.84 0.39 -18.46
CA GLU A 64 25.08 1.13 -17.20
C GLU A 64 23.92 2.10 -16.87
N LEU A 65 23.40 2.80 -17.88
CA LEU A 65 22.23 3.66 -17.73
C LEU A 65 20.98 2.86 -17.39
N GLU A 66 20.79 1.72 -18.03
CA GLU A 66 19.66 0.84 -17.77
C GLU A 66 19.74 0.24 -16.36
N GLU A 67 20.91 -0.21 -15.91
CA GLU A 67 21.12 -0.73 -14.55
C GLU A 67 20.84 0.33 -13.47
N SER A 68 21.41 1.53 -13.63
CA SER A 68 21.19 2.65 -12.70
C SER A 68 19.74 3.14 -12.69
N ARG A 69 19.09 3.19 -13.86
CA ARG A 69 17.66 3.54 -13.95
C ARG A 69 16.75 2.42 -13.47
N ARG A 70 17.10 1.16 -13.68
CA ARG A 70 16.31 0.00 -13.26
C ARG A 70 16.26 -0.10 -11.75
N LEU A 71 17.38 0.08 -11.05
CA LEU A 71 17.39 0.12 -9.59
C LEU A 71 16.57 1.30 -9.06
N LYS A 72 16.71 2.48 -9.68
CA LYS A 72 15.94 3.67 -9.31
C LYS A 72 14.43 3.50 -9.52
N ASN A 73 14.02 2.83 -10.60
CA ASN A 73 12.61 2.58 -10.90
C ASN A 73 12.01 1.47 -10.02
N LEU A 74 12.82 0.48 -9.62
CA LEU A 74 12.37 -0.63 -8.77
C LEU A 74 12.12 -0.17 -7.32
N ILE A 75 12.89 0.81 -6.85
CA ILE A 75 12.76 1.41 -5.52
C ILE A 75 12.28 2.86 -5.69
N LYS A 76 11.19 3.06 -6.46
CA LYS A 76 10.47 4.34 -6.45
C LYS A 76 9.48 4.30 -5.29
N GLY A 77 9.69 5.14 -4.28
CA GLY A 77 8.69 5.35 -3.22
C GLY A 77 7.43 6.02 -3.78
N LEU A 78 6.31 5.87 -3.07
CA LEU A 78 5.11 6.64 -3.35
C LEU A 78 5.41 8.12 -3.08
N ASP A 79 4.97 9.01 -3.96
CA ASP A 79 5.01 10.45 -3.71
C ASP A 79 3.85 10.89 -2.78
N ASP A 80 3.94 12.11 -2.24
CA ASP A 80 2.99 12.61 -1.24
C ASP A 80 1.55 12.66 -1.79
N ASP A 81 1.40 12.92 -3.09
CA ASP A 81 0.11 12.95 -3.77
C ASP A 81 -0.46 11.54 -3.97
N GLU A 82 0.37 10.57 -4.35
CA GLU A 82 0.04 9.15 -4.48
C GLU A 82 -0.41 8.58 -3.12
N VAL A 83 0.25 8.95 -2.01
CA VAL A 83 -0.15 8.55 -0.64
C VAL A 83 -1.50 9.16 -0.27
N ALA A 84 -1.70 10.45 -0.50
CA ALA A 84 -2.97 11.12 -0.21
C ALA A 84 -4.13 10.53 -1.01
N PHE A 85 -3.89 10.14 -2.26
CA PHE A 85 -4.87 9.45 -3.08
C PHE A 85 -5.25 8.07 -2.50
N LEU A 86 -4.26 7.27 -2.06
CA LEU A 86 -4.55 5.98 -1.43
C LEU A 86 -5.34 6.13 -0.12
N GLU A 87 -5.01 7.14 0.69
CA GLU A 87 -5.77 7.44 1.91
C GLU A 87 -7.23 7.82 1.59
N LEU A 88 -7.46 8.66 0.57
CA LEU A 88 -8.80 9.03 0.12
C LEU A 88 -9.59 7.82 -0.37
N VAL A 89 -8.96 6.91 -1.12
CA VAL A 89 -9.60 5.68 -1.60
C VAL A 89 -10.01 4.78 -0.44
N ASP A 90 -9.12 4.61 0.55
CA ASP A 90 -9.40 3.81 1.75
C ASP A 90 -10.54 4.43 2.57
N GLN A 91 -10.52 5.75 2.80
CA GLN A 91 -11.59 6.47 3.48
C GLN A 91 -12.93 6.29 2.74
N THR A 92 -12.94 6.46 1.42
CA THR A 92 -14.14 6.29 0.60
C THR A 92 -14.68 4.87 0.70
N LYS A 93 -13.81 3.85 0.69
CA LYS A 93 -14.21 2.45 0.83
C LYS A 93 -14.85 2.18 2.20
N ILE A 94 -14.23 2.67 3.27
CA ILE A 94 -14.76 2.53 4.64
C ILE A 94 -16.12 3.23 4.77
N GLU A 95 -16.27 4.43 4.21
CA GLU A 95 -17.53 5.17 4.19
C GLU A 95 -18.65 4.41 3.46
N MET A 96 -18.33 3.80 2.31
CA MET A 96 -19.30 2.99 1.59
C MET A 96 -19.70 1.73 2.37
N GLU A 97 -18.73 1.01 2.94
CA GLU A 97 -18.99 -0.20 3.73
C GLU A 97 -19.81 0.11 5.00
N THR A 98 -19.47 1.19 5.71
CA THR A 98 -20.21 1.64 6.90
C THR A 98 -21.63 2.06 6.55
N ARG A 99 -21.82 2.78 5.44
CA ARG A 99 -23.15 3.15 4.94
C ARG A 99 -24.00 1.92 4.62
N LEU A 100 -23.45 0.95 3.88
CA LEU A 100 -24.15 -0.31 3.57
C LEU A 100 -24.54 -1.06 4.84
N TRP A 101 -23.63 -1.15 5.81
CA TRP A 101 -23.89 -1.78 7.10
C TRP A 101 -25.01 -1.08 7.88
N GLU A 102 -25.03 0.26 7.88
CA GLU A 102 -26.08 1.03 8.53
C GLU A 102 -27.44 0.86 7.87
N GLU A 103 -27.48 0.84 6.54
CA GLU A 103 -28.69 0.58 5.76
C GLU A 103 -29.22 -0.84 6.03
N GLU A 104 -28.36 -1.85 5.98
CA GLU A 104 -28.73 -3.24 6.31
C GLU A 104 -29.24 -3.37 7.75
N LYS A 105 -28.55 -2.74 8.71
CA LYS A 105 -28.96 -2.76 10.12
C LYS A 105 -30.33 -2.11 10.34
N LYS A 106 -30.65 -1.03 9.61
CA LYS A 106 -31.96 -0.38 9.67
C LYS A 106 -33.04 -1.28 9.11
N GLU A 107 -32.82 -1.87 7.93
CA GLU A 107 -33.78 -2.78 7.30
C GLU A 107 -34.09 -3.99 8.19
N ILE A 108 -33.07 -4.60 8.80
CA ILE A 108 -33.27 -5.72 9.75
C ILE A 108 -34.07 -5.27 10.97
N GLN A 109 -33.83 -4.07 11.50
CA GLN A 109 -34.59 -3.55 12.64
C GLN A 109 -36.05 -3.28 12.28
N GLU A 110 -36.30 -2.71 11.11
CA GLU A 110 -37.65 -2.45 10.60
C GLU A 110 -38.41 -3.76 10.36
N PHE A 111 -37.76 -4.76 9.77
CA PHE A 111 -38.33 -6.10 9.64
C PHE A 111 -38.68 -6.71 11.01
N ARG A 112 -37.78 -6.64 11.99
CA ARG A 112 -38.05 -7.15 13.35
C ARG A 112 -39.23 -6.43 14.02
N ARG A 113 -39.35 -5.11 13.82
CA ARG A 113 -40.48 -4.32 14.34
C ARG A 113 -41.78 -4.73 13.65
N ALA A 114 -41.80 -4.82 12.32
CA ALA A 114 -42.98 -5.22 11.56
C ALA A 114 -43.47 -6.62 11.92
N VAL A 115 -42.55 -7.57 12.11
CA VAL A 115 -42.90 -8.93 12.59
C VAL A 115 -43.51 -8.87 13.98
N SER A 116 -42.91 -8.11 14.91
CA SER A 116 -43.47 -7.95 16.27
C SER A 116 -44.87 -7.32 16.24
N THR A 117 -45.09 -6.29 15.42
CA THR A 117 -46.42 -5.66 15.31
C THR A 117 -47.45 -6.60 14.72
N LEU A 118 -47.09 -7.40 13.70
CA LEU A 118 -47.98 -8.41 13.13
C LEU A 118 -48.34 -9.49 14.15
N THR A 119 -47.37 -9.96 14.94
CA THR A 119 -47.65 -10.93 16.01
C THR A 119 -48.55 -10.34 17.09
N ASP A 120 -48.32 -9.08 17.48
CA ASP A 120 -49.14 -8.39 18.47
C ASP A 120 -50.59 -8.20 17.95
N GLU A 121 -50.76 -7.81 16.68
CA GLU A 121 -52.05 -7.67 16.01
C GLU A 121 -52.79 -9.02 15.91
N GLU A 122 -52.09 -10.11 15.57
CA GLU A 122 -52.65 -11.46 15.52
C GLU A 122 -53.08 -11.96 16.91
N GLU A 123 -52.27 -11.71 17.94
CA GLU A 123 -52.60 -12.05 19.32
C GLU A 123 -53.81 -11.24 19.80
N GLU A 124 -53.87 -9.94 19.50
CA GLU A 124 -55.00 -9.09 19.85
C GLU A 124 -56.28 -9.54 19.13
N ALA A 125 -56.20 -9.89 17.83
CA ALA A 125 -57.32 -10.44 17.07
C ALA A 125 -57.83 -11.76 17.66
N LYS A 126 -56.93 -12.66 18.08
CA LYS A 126 -57.29 -13.92 18.76
C LYS A 126 -57.97 -13.65 20.11
N ILE A 127 -57.46 -12.71 20.91
CA ILE A 127 -58.05 -12.32 22.20
C ILE A 127 -59.44 -11.70 21.99
N GLN A 128 -59.61 -10.83 20.99
CA GLN A 128 -60.90 -10.24 20.65
C GLN A 128 -61.90 -11.30 20.19
N HIS A 129 -61.46 -12.24 19.35
CA HIS A 129 -62.28 -13.37 18.92
C HIS A 129 -62.72 -14.22 20.12
N LEU A 130 -61.79 -14.57 21.02
CA LEU A 130 -62.10 -15.34 22.23
C LEU A 130 -63.06 -14.60 23.18
N ARG A 131 -62.91 -13.28 23.34
CA ARG A 131 -63.86 -12.48 24.13
C ARG A 131 -65.26 -12.48 23.53
N ARG A 132 -65.36 -12.43 22.20
CA ARG A 132 -66.64 -12.50 21.47
C ARG A 132 -67.29 -13.87 21.61
N THR A 133 -66.53 -14.96 21.48
CA THR A 133 -67.09 -16.32 21.62
C THR A 133 -67.55 -16.62 23.06
N LEU A 134 -66.90 -16.02 24.07
CA LEU A 134 -67.23 -16.22 25.48
C LEU A 134 -68.22 -15.18 26.05
N ASN A 135 -68.77 -14.25 25.25
CA ASN A 135 -69.70 -13.19 25.68
C ASN A 135 -69.21 -12.41 26.93
N LEU A 136 -67.91 -12.10 26.99
CA LEU A 136 -67.33 -11.42 28.15
C LEU A 136 -67.57 -9.90 28.08
N PRO A 137 -68.04 -9.23 29.16
CA PRO A 137 -68.40 -7.82 29.11
C PRO A 137 -67.19 -6.91 28.81
N THR A 138 -67.43 -5.85 28.03
CA THR A 138 -66.43 -4.81 27.73
C THR A 138 -66.13 -4.06 29.03
N SER A 139 -64.98 -4.33 29.64
CA SER A 139 -64.65 -3.81 30.97
C SER A 139 -64.40 -2.31 30.95
N GLY A 140 -65.45 -1.52 31.17
CA GLY A 140 -65.38 -0.19 31.77
C GLY A 140 -65.58 -0.30 33.27
N SER A 141 -64.57 -0.70 34.04
CA SER A 141 -64.55 -0.42 35.49
C SER A 141 -63.14 -0.54 36.05
N SER A 142 -62.79 0.41 36.92
CA SER A 142 -61.57 0.51 37.71
C SER A 142 -61.21 -0.81 38.41
N LYS A 143 -60.36 -1.63 37.80
CA LYS A 143 -59.65 -2.71 38.49
C LYS A 143 -58.16 -2.43 38.43
N LYS A 144 -57.55 -2.30 39.60
CA LYS A 144 -56.12 -2.00 39.78
C LYS A 144 -55.31 -3.06 39.02
N SER A 145 -54.43 -2.61 38.13
CA SER A 145 -53.62 -3.47 37.27
C SER A 145 -52.80 -4.46 38.11
N GLN A 146 -52.62 -5.69 37.62
CA GLN A 146 -51.77 -6.69 38.27
C GLN A 146 -50.34 -6.16 38.52
N GLN A 147 -49.84 -5.27 37.66
CA GLN A 147 -48.58 -4.55 37.88
C GLN A 147 -48.56 -3.76 39.21
N THR A 148 -49.68 -3.13 39.57
CA THR A 148 -49.81 -2.35 40.82
C THR A 148 -49.80 -3.27 42.05
N LEU A 149 -50.34 -4.48 41.94
CA LEU A 149 -50.31 -5.48 43.02
C LEU A 149 -48.89 -6.04 43.21
N LEU A 150 -48.15 -6.26 42.13
CA LEU A 150 -46.78 -6.79 42.17
C LEU A 150 -45.78 -5.75 42.70
N ALA A 151 -45.97 -4.47 42.41
CA ALA A 151 -45.11 -3.39 42.89
C ALA A 151 -45.05 -3.30 44.43
N GLY A 152 -46.13 -3.67 45.14
CA GLY A 152 -46.16 -3.72 46.60
C GLY A 152 -45.47 -4.96 47.20
N ALA A 153 -45.25 -6.02 46.41
CA ALA A 153 -44.70 -7.29 46.88
C ALA A 153 -43.15 -7.33 46.87
N LEU A 154 -42.47 -6.44 46.14
CA LEU A 154 -41.00 -6.38 46.09
C LEU A 154 -40.42 -5.58 47.27
N LYS A 155 -40.14 -6.27 48.37
CA LYS A 155 -39.39 -5.73 49.52
C LYS A 155 -37.90 -5.57 49.16
N ARG A 156 -37.49 -4.38 48.69
CA ARG A 156 -36.05 -4.06 48.52
C ARG A 156 -35.37 -4.02 49.89
N LYS A 157 -34.42 -4.93 50.12
CA LYS A 157 -33.52 -4.91 51.28
C LYS A 157 -32.57 -3.72 51.11
N ALA A 158 -32.70 -2.70 51.96
CA ALA A 158 -31.78 -1.56 51.97
C ALA A 158 -30.36 -2.07 52.28
N SER A 159 -29.49 -2.07 51.26
CA SER A 159 -28.05 -2.23 51.47
C SER A 159 -27.52 -0.94 52.08
N ARG A 160 -27.08 -1.04 53.33
CA ARG A 160 -26.39 0.02 54.06
C ARG A 160 -25.15 0.42 53.25
N ALA A 161 -25.20 1.56 52.57
CA ALA A 161 -24.05 2.15 51.91
C ALA A 161 -22.98 2.44 52.97
N ARG A 162 -21.96 1.58 53.01
CA ARG A 162 -20.75 1.77 53.79
C ARG A 162 -19.92 2.84 53.07
N ASN A 163 -20.15 4.10 53.45
CA ASN A 163 -19.25 5.21 53.17
C ASN A 163 -17.83 4.83 53.64
N GLN A 164 -16.91 4.61 52.70
CA GLN A 164 -15.49 4.67 52.97
C GLN A 164 -14.99 6.09 52.68
N ARG A 165 -14.52 6.69 53.77
CA ARG A 165 -13.76 7.93 53.99
C ARG A 165 -12.60 8.06 52.97
N GLN A 166 -12.39 9.21 52.33
CA GLN A 166 -11.69 10.42 52.81
C GLN A 166 -10.21 10.19 53.18
N ASN A 167 -9.38 10.98 52.46
CA ASN A 167 -7.95 11.33 52.62
C ASN A 167 -6.90 10.29 52.23
#